data_AF-A0AAV4JQ63-F1
#
_entry.id   AF-A0AAV4JQ63-F1
#
_cell.length_a   1.000
_cell.length_b   1.000
_cell.length_c   1.000
_cell.angle_alpha   90.00
_cell.angle_beta   90.00
_cell.angle_gamma   90.00
#
_symmetry.space_group_name_H-M   'P 1'
#
loop_
_entity.id
_entity.type
_entity.pdbx_description
1 polymer ?
#
loop_
_entity_poly.entity_id
_entity_poly.type
_entity_poly.pdbx_seq_one_letter_code
_entity_poly.pdbx_strand_id
1 'polypeptide(L)'
;MNNKFEALKAEDSGDEDEEAFRPAPKPGEGEHPLQYNYAIWFSRRSQGNKSSGFNLKFIASFASVEQFWNIHSYIVRPGDMTGHVDYHLFKEGIRPMWEDEANKHGGKWIIRLKKGLASRCWENLILAMLGEQFMVGEEICGAVISIRFQRPHELQEHGFVHEMTAGGFVA
;
A
#
# COMPACT_ATOMS: atom_id res chain seq x y z
N MET A 1 6.12 35.65 0.02
CA MET A 1 5.33 34.56 -0.59
C MET A 1 6.09 33.28 -0.32
N ASN A 2 5.80 32.62 0.81
CA ASN A 2 6.53 31.43 1.22
C ASN A 2 5.87 30.22 0.56
N ASN A 3 6.60 29.59 -0.36
CA ASN A 3 6.13 28.40 -1.04
C ASN A 3 6.04 27.26 -0.02
N LYS A 4 4.80 26.87 0.29
CA LYS A 4 4.40 25.75 1.16
C LYS A 4 4.96 24.37 0.71
N PHE A 5 5.77 24.34 -0.34
CA PHE A 5 6.46 23.17 -0.87
C PHE A 5 7.84 22.90 -0.24
N GLU A 6 8.45 23.88 0.46
CA GLU A 6 9.74 23.66 1.13
C GLU A 6 9.62 23.02 2.52
N ALA A 7 8.42 23.00 3.11
CA ALA A 7 8.18 22.38 4.42
C ALA A 7 8.16 20.84 4.43
N LEU A 8 8.44 20.19 3.28
CA LEU A 8 8.57 18.73 3.16
C LEU A 8 10.03 18.26 3.04
N LYS A 9 11.00 19.15 3.27
CA LYS A 9 12.44 18.84 3.26
C LYS A 9 13.09 19.23 4.59
N ALA A 10 12.72 18.55 5.66
CA ALA A 10 13.58 18.34 6.82
C ALA A 10 12.81 17.48 7.79
N GLU A 11 13.16 16.20 7.84
CA GLU A 11 13.26 15.36 9.04
C GLU A 11 13.60 13.95 8.53
N ASP A 12 14.91 13.79 8.35
CA ASP A 12 15.61 12.52 8.28
C ASP A 12 15.97 12.17 9.73
N SER A 13 15.00 11.60 10.45
CA SER A 13 15.24 10.85 11.68
C SER A 13 14.89 9.40 11.40
N GLY A 14 15.87 8.53 11.56
CA GLY A 14 15.66 7.09 11.56
C GLY A 14 14.83 6.72 12.78
N ASP A 15 13.51 6.64 12.59
CA ASP A 15 12.59 6.15 13.60
C ASP A 15 12.41 4.63 13.39
N GLU A 16 13.40 3.84 13.82
CA GLU A 16 13.26 2.39 13.93
C GLU A 16 12.52 1.96 15.22
N ASP A 17 12.10 2.91 16.07
CA ASP A 17 11.56 2.65 17.42
C ASP A 17 10.22 3.37 17.75
N GLU A 18 9.33 3.60 16.76
CA GLU A 18 7.99 4.18 16.99
C GLU A 18 6.81 3.22 16.75
N GLU A 19 7.01 1.90 16.91
CA GLU A 19 5.90 0.96 17.17
C GLU A 19 5.50 0.95 18.66
N ALA A 20 5.48 2.13 19.29
CA ALA A 20 4.89 2.31 20.61
C ALA A 20 3.42 1.86 20.55
N PHE A 21 3.08 0.83 21.35
CA PHE A 21 1.74 0.28 21.61
C PHE A 21 0.59 1.08 20.98
N ARG A 22 0.29 0.81 19.71
CA ARG A 22 -0.93 1.33 19.08
C ARG A 22 -2.02 0.33 19.38
N PRO A 23 -3.03 0.68 20.20
CA PRO A 23 -4.13 -0.24 20.44
C PRO A 23 -4.79 -0.57 19.10
N ALA A 24 -4.99 -1.86 18.85
CA ALA A 24 -5.66 -2.32 17.64
C ALA A 24 -7.00 -1.57 17.49
N PRO A 25 -7.33 -1.08 16.28
CA PRO A 25 -8.58 -0.39 16.03
C PRO A 25 -9.74 -1.33 16.35
N LYS A 26 -10.83 -0.74 16.83
CA LYS A 26 -12.09 -1.45 17.08
C LYS A 26 -13.19 -0.77 16.28
N PRO A 27 -14.16 -1.51 15.75
CA PRO A 27 -15.34 -0.92 15.14
C PRO A 27 -16.07 -0.03 16.16
N GLY A 28 -16.49 1.15 15.71
CA GLY A 28 -17.36 2.04 16.48
C GLY A 28 -18.79 1.50 16.62
N GLU A 29 -19.58 2.14 17.49
CA GLU A 29 -20.99 1.78 17.64
C GLU A 29 -21.77 2.08 16.35
N GLY A 30 -22.41 1.07 15.78
CA GLY A 30 -23.17 1.19 14.52
C GLY A 30 -22.32 1.14 13.24
N GLU A 31 -21.00 0.93 13.34
CA GLU A 31 -20.14 0.70 12.18
C GLU A 31 -20.21 -0.74 11.69
N HIS A 32 -19.88 -0.96 10.42
CA HIS A 32 -19.84 -2.28 9.81
C HIS A 32 -18.45 -2.92 10.03
N PRO A 33 -18.32 -3.96 10.88
CA PRO A 33 -17.05 -4.57 11.17
C PRO A 33 -16.49 -5.31 9.95
N LEU A 34 -15.17 -5.25 9.78
CA LEU A 34 -14.44 -6.08 8.84
C LEU A 34 -14.11 -7.43 9.47
N GLN A 35 -13.85 -8.44 8.63
CA GLN A 35 -13.43 -9.76 9.10
C GLN A 35 -12.07 -9.72 9.83
N TYR A 36 -11.16 -8.89 9.33
CA TYR A 36 -9.86 -8.63 9.91
C TYR A 36 -9.63 -7.13 10.05
N ASN A 37 -8.77 -6.74 10.98
CA ASN A 37 -8.21 -5.40 10.97
C ASN A 37 -7.16 -5.29 9.88
N TYR A 38 -7.02 -4.10 9.30
CA TYR A 38 -6.03 -3.84 8.26
C TYR A 38 -5.22 -2.59 8.57
N ALA A 39 -4.00 -2.56 8.04
CA ALA A 39 -3.08 -1.44 8.10
C ALA A 39 -2.66 -1.00 6.69
N ILE A 40 -2.67 0.32 6.47
CA ILE A 40 -2.15 0.94 5.26
C ILE A 40 -0.74 1.46 5.53
N TRP A 41 0.17 1.12 4.62
CA TRP A 41 1.53 1.61 4.59
C TRP A 41 1.83 2.26 3.23
N PHE A 42 2.80 3.17 3.24
CA PHE A 42 3.31 3.83 2.05
C PHE A 42 4.81 3.71 2.01
N SER A 43 5.36 3.42 0.83
CA SER A 43 6.80 3.53 0.64
C SER A 43 7.17 4.28 -0.63
N ARG A 44 8.32 4.94 -0.59
CA ARG A 44 8.88 5.68 -1.72
C ARG A 44 10.30 5.24 -1.97
N ARG A 45 10.61 4.91 -3.23
CA ARG A 45 11.96 4.55 -3.66
C ARG A 45 12.65 5.78 -4.25
N SER A 46 13.82 6.12 -3.72
CA SER A 46 14.68 7.14 -4.31
C SER A 46 15.27 6.65 -5.62
N GLN A 47 15.30 7.49 -6.66
CA GLN A 47 16.08 7.23 -7.87
C GLN A 47 17.51 7.73 -7.65
N GLY A 48 18.45 6.87 -7.27
CA GLY A 48 19.86 7.26 -7.15
C GLY A 48 20.75 6.32 -6.33
N ASN A 49 22.06 6.47 -6.49
CA ASN A 49 23.13 5.60 -5.97
C ASN A 49 23.55 5.91 -4.50
N LYS A 50 22.68 6.54 -3.71
CA LYS A 50 22.93 6.91 -2.31
C LYS A 50 21.87 6.24 -1.44
N SER A 51 22.32 5.32 -0.58
CA SER A 51 21.54 4.51 0.38
C SER A 51 20.13 4.12 -0.08
N SER A 52 20.05 2.93 -0.67
CA SER A 52 18.85 2.21 -1.12
C SER A 52 17.94 1.78 0.04
N GLY A 53 17.47 2.71 0.86
CA GLY A 53 16.53 2.41 1.93
C GLY A 53 15.11 2.27 1.40
N PHE A 54 14.48 1.11 1.64
CA PHE A 54 13.03 0.98 1.53
C PHE A 54 12.39 1.76 2.69
N ASN A 55 11.98 3.00 2.45
CA ASN A 55 11.35 3.83 3.48
C ASN A 55 9.86 3.48 3.55
N LEU A 56 9.52 2.50 4.39
CA LEU A 56 8.14 2.11 4.68
C LEU A 56 7.60 2.98 5.82
N LYS A 57 6.47 3.63 5.58
CA LYS A 57 5.78 4.49 6.55
C LYS A 57 4.38 3.95 6.81
N PHE A 58 4.04 3.79 8.08
CA PHE A 58 2.66 3.52 8.48
C PHE A 58 1.79 4.75 8.20
N ILE A 59 0.58 4.54 7.69
CA ILE A 59 -0.41 5.60 7.51
C ILE A 59 -1.50 5.50 8.59
N ALA A 60 -2.22 4.39 8.61
CA ALA A 60 -3.36 4.18 9.50
C ALA A 60 -3.75 2.70 9.57
N SER A 61 -4.45 2.32 10.63
CA SER A 61 -5.14 1.04 10.75
C SER A 61 -6.64 1.24 10.97
N PHE A 62 -7.43 0.25 10.59
CA PHE A 62 -8.89 0.29 10.71
C PHE A 62 -9.48 -1.11 10.90
N ALA A 63 -10.67 -1.14 11.49
CA ALA A 63 -11.43 -2.36 11.81
C ALA A 63 -12.84 -2.38 11.22
N SER A 64 -13.28 -1.28 10.61
CA SER A 64 -14.62 -1.15 10.01
C SER A 64 -14.58 -0.53 8.61
N VAL A 65 -15.68 -0.70 7.87
CA VAL A 65 -15.88 -0.13 6.53
C VAL A 65 -15.88 1.40 6.58
N GLU A 66 -16.48 1.99 7.61
CA GLU A 66 -16.54 3.44 7.82
C GLU A 66 -15.16 4.02 8.10
N GLN A 67 -14.38 3.37 8.96
CA GLN A 67 -13.01 3.77 9.23
C GLN A 67 -12.15 3.69 7.97
N PHE A 68 -12.31 2.62 7.18
CA PHE A 68 -11.66 2.50 5.88
C PHE A 68 -11.99 3.68 4.96
N TRP A 69 -13.27 4.00 4.76
CA TRP A 69 -13.67 5.10 3.86
C TRP A 69 -13.24 6.47 4.37
N ASN A 70 -13.25 6.67 5.70
CA ASN A 70 -12.74 7.89 6.31
C ASN A 70 -11.26 8.09 5.93
N ILE A 71 -10.43 7.04 6.00
CA ILE A 71 -9.02 7.10 5.62
C ILE A 71 -8.85 7.21 4.10
N HIS A 72 -9.47 6.31 3.33
CA HIS A 72 -9.29 6.19 1.88
C HIS A 72 -9.70 7.47 1.13
N SER A 73 -10.69 8.20 1.64
CA SER A 73 -11.15 9.46 1.03
C SER A 73 -10.09 10.58 1.00
N TYR A 74 -9.12 10.55 1.94
CA TYR A 74 -8.01 11.52 2.00
C TYR A 74 -6.72 11.03 1.35
N ILE A 75 -6.67 9.76 0.92
CA ILE A 75 -5.50 9.18 0.26
C ILE A 75 -5.44 9.62 -1.19
N VAL A 76 -4.25 10.03 -1.66
CA VAL A 76 -4.03 10.39 -3.06
C VAL A 76 -4.23 9.16 -3.95
N ARG A 77 -5.06 9.29 -4.98
CA ARG A 77 -5.34 8.18 -5.90
C ARG A 77 -4.04 7.73 -6.58
N PRO A 78 -3.83 6.41 -6.76
CA PRO A 78 -2.59 5.89 -7.34
C PRO A 78 -2.25 6.49 -8.73
N GLY A 79 -3.27 6.78 -9.55
CA GLY A 79 -3.09 7.39 -10.87
C GLY A 79 -2.61 8.85 -10.88
N ASP A 80 -2.74 9.57 -9.76
CA ASP A 80 -2.34 10.98 -9.63
C ASP A 80 -0.95 11.13 -8.98
N MET A 81 -0.33 10.01 -8.61
CA MET A 81 0.95 10.00 -7.93
C MET A 81 2.12 10.18 -8.89
N THR A 82 3.18 10.83 -8.40
CA THR A 82 4.43 11.00 -9.13
C THR A 82 5.58 10.25 -8.47
N GLY A 83 6.43 9.63 -9.28
CA GLY A 83 7.63 8.93 -8.82
C GLY A 83 7.45 7.43 -8.63
N HIS A 84 8.38 6.81 -7.91
CA HIS A 84 8.36 5.38 -7.60
C HIS A 84 7.82 5.18 -6.19
N VAL A 85 6.51 5.03 -6.09
CA VAL A 85 5.79 4.92 -4.81
C VAL A 85 4.98 3.64 -4.77
N ASP A 86 4.77 3.12 -3.57
CA ASP A 86 4.03 1.90 -3.28
C ASP A 86 3.01 2.18 -2.17
N TYR A 87 1.76 1.77 -2.37
CA TYR A 87 0.79 1.61 -1.28
C TYR A 87 0.66 0.13 -0.95
N HIS A 88 0.61 -0.17 0.34
CA HIS A 88 0.47 -1.51 0.88
C HIS A 88 -0.73 -1.53 1.80
N LEU A 89 -1.65 -2.47 1.61
CA LEU A 89 -2.77 -2.72 2.50
C LEU A 89 -2.66 -4.16 2.99
N PHE A 90 -2.37 -4.37 4.26
CA PHE A 90 -2.12 -5.69 4.85
C PHE A 90 -3.02 -5.91 6.06
N LYS A 91 -3.29 -7.17 6.39
CA LYS A 91 -3.91 -7.52 7.68
C LYS A 91 -3.03 -7.00 8.82
N GLU A 92 -3.66 -6.52 9.88
CA GLU A 92 -2.96 -6.01 11.05
C GLU A 92 -2.06 -7.10 11.66
N GLY A 93 -0.84 -6.70 12.06
CA GLY A 93 0.18 -7.62 12.55
C GLY A 93 1.06 -8.26 11.47
N ILE A 94 0.72 -8.12 10.18
CA ILE A 94 1.56 -8.58 9.06
C ILE A 94 2.27 -7.38 8.43
N ARG A 95 3.61 -7.39 8.45
CA ARG A 95 4.39 -6.35 7.78
C ARG A 95 4.47 -6.65 6.27
N PRO A 96 4.44 -5.62 5.40
CA PRO A 96 4.54 -5.79 3.94
C PRO A 96 5.99 -6.07 3.51
N MET A 97 6.62 -7.07 4.11
CA MET A 97 8.03 -7.45 3.99
C MET A 97 8.15 -8.96 3.89
N TRP A 98 9.13 -9.46 3.14
CA TRP A 98 9.30 -10.90 2.91
C TRP A 98 9.85 -11.63 4.14
N GLU A 99 10.48 -10.89 5.05
CA GLU A 99 10.99 -11.36 6.33
C GLU A 99 9.89 -11.64 7.35
N ASP A 100 8.66 -11.17 7.11
CA ASP A 100 7.54 -11.43 8.00
C ASP A 100 7.17 -12.92 7.98
N GLU A 101 6.90 -13.49 9.16
CA GLU A 101 6.60 -14.90 9.34
C GLU A 101 5.39 -15.35 8.53
N ALA A 102 4.40 -14.48 8.31
CA ALA A 102 3.23 -14.76 7.48
C ALA A 102 3.55 -14.76 5.98
N ASN A 103 4.62 -14.09 5.55
CA ASN A 103 4.95 -13.91 4.13
C ASN A 103 6.10 -14.81 3.65
N LYS A 104 6.98 -15.28 4.55
CA LYS A 104 8.26 -15.93 4.19
C LYS A 104 8.14 -17.21 3.34
N HIS A 105 7.02 -17.93 3.45
CA HIS A 105 6.76 -19.14 2.67
C HIS A 105 5.78 -18.92 1.51
N GLY A 106 5.33 -17.68 1.32
CA GLY A 106 4.28 -17.38 0.36
C GLY A 106 4.73 -16.93 -1.02
N GLY A 107 3.74 -16.57 -1.83
CA GLY A 107 3.93 -16.05 -3.19
C GLY A 107 3.32 -14.66 -3.39
N LYS A 108 3.40 -14.13 -4.61
CA LYS A 108 2.64 -12.93 -4.99
C LYS A 108 2.20 -13.01 -6.45
N TRP A 109 0.96 -12.61 -6.72
CA TRP A 109 0.48 -12.43 -8.09
C TRP A 109 0.72 -11.00 -8.54
N ILE A 110 1.31 -10.85 -9.72
CA ILE A 110 1.66 -9.55 -10.28
C ILE A 110 0.88 -9.32 -11.57
N ILE A 111 0.13 -8.23 -11.61
CA ILE A 111 -0.62 -7.76 -12.78
C ILE A 111 -0.05 -6.41 -13.21
N ARG A 112 0.39 -6.33 -14.46
CA ARG A 112 0.85 -5.08 -15.06
C ARG A 112 -0.31 -4.36 -15.73
N LEU A 113 -0.57 -3.14 -15.29
CA LEU A 113 -1.66 -2.28 -15.75
C LEU A 113 -1.12 -1.14 -16.61
N LYS A 114 -1.89 -0.77 -17.64
CA LYS A 114 -1.65 0.43 -18.44
C LYS A 114 -1.97 1.69 -17.62
N LYS A 115 -1.44 2.84 -18.05
CA LYS A 115 -1.78 4.16 -17.46
C LYS A 115 -3.30 4.36 -17.42
N GLY A 116 -3.79 4.93 -16.33
CA GLY A 116 -5.22 5.27 -16.15
C GLY A 116 -6.09 4.16 -15.60
N LEU A 117 -5.65 2.89 -15.61
CA LEU A 117 -6.41 1.77 -15.03
C LEU A 117 -6.10 1.54 -13.54
N ALA A 118 -4.93 1.98 -13.09
CA ALA A 118 -4.38 1.72 -11.76
C ALA A 118 -5.34 2.08 -10.61
N SER A 119 -5.88 3.29 -10.59
CA SER A 119 -6.77 3.73 -9.49
C SER A 119 -8.02 2.87 -9.37
N ARG A 120 -8.69 2.57 -10.50
CA ARG A 120 -9.92 1.76 -10.50
C ARG A 120 -9.65 0.31 -10.13
N CYS A 121 -8.60 -0.28 -10.70
CA CYS A 121 -8.21 -1.65 -10.37
C CYS A 121 -7.82 -1.78 -8.89
N TRP A 122 -7.16 -0.76 -8.33
CA TRP A 122 -6.74 -0.77 -6.93
C TRP A 122 -7.94 -0.73 -6.00
N GLU A 123 -8.85 0.20 -6.25
CA GLU A 123 -10.08 0.35 -5.47
C GLU A 123 -10.91 -0.95 -5.52
N ASN A 124 -11.09 -1.55 -6.70
CA ASN A 124 -11.79 -2.83 -6.83
C ASN A 124 -11.07 -3.97 -6.07
N LEU A 125 -9.75 -4.03 -6.14
CA LEU A 125 -8.95 -5.07 -5.48
C LEU A 125 -9.08 -4.99 -3.96
N ILE A 126 -8.89 -3.79 -3.39
CA ILE A 126 -8.97 -3.62 -1.93
C ILE A 126 -10.40 -3.81 -1.44
N LEU A 127 -11.42 -3.37 -2.17
CA LEU A 127 -12.82 -3.62 -1.79
C LEU A 127 -13.17 -5.11 -1.83
N ALA A 128 -12.68 -5.85 -2.83
CA ALA A 128 -12.85 -7.30 -2.88
C ALA A 128 -12.14 -8.01 -1.72
N MET A 129 -10.96 -7.52 -1.32
CA MET A 129 -10.20 -8.06 -0.19
C MET A 129 -10.90 -7.78 1.14
N LEU A 130 -11.26 -6.52 1.41
CA LEU A 130 -11.96 -6.12 2.64
C LEU A 130 -13.35 -6.76 2.77
N GLY A 131 -14.01 -7.03 1.63
CA GLY A 131 -15.28 -7.73 1.56
C GLY A 131 -15.17 -9.26 1.53
N GLU A 132 -13.99 -9.84 1.73
CA GLU A 132 -13.76 -11.30 1.75
C GLU A 132 -14.26 -12.05 0.49
N GLN A 133 -14.20 -11.40 -0.68
CA GLN A 133 -14.74 -11.95 -1.94
C GLN A 133 -13.86 -13.02 -2.58
N PHE A 134 -12.63 -13.22 -2.09
CA PHE A 134 -11.71 -14.23 -2.61
C PHE A 134 -12.06 -15.64 -2.15
N MET A 135 -12.79 -15.80 -1.03
CA MET A 135 -13.23 -17.10 -0.49
C MET A 135 -12.09 -18.13 -0.30
N VAL A 136 -10.87 -17.67 -0.03
CA VAL A 136 -9.67 -18.51 0.19
C VAL A 136 -9.30 -18.63 1.67
N GLY A 137 -10.14 -18.17 2.59
CA GLY A 137 -9.84 -18.19 4.03
C GLY A 137 -8.72 -17.21 4.40
N GLU A 138 -7.73 -17.68 5.17
CA GLU A 138 -6.72 -16.79 5.77
C GLU A 138 -5.53 -16.48 4.86
N GLU A 139 -5.46 -17.10 3.68
CA GLU A 139 -4.34 -17.09 2.72
C GLU A 139 -3.98 -15.71 2.15
N ILE A 140 -4.88 -14.73 2.21
CA ILE A 140 -4.57 -13.36 1.76
C ILE A 140 -3.96 -12.57 2.91
N CYS A 141 -2.68 -12.24 2.81
CA CYS A 141 -2.01 -11.36 3.77
C CYS A 141 -2.22 -9.87 3.45
N GLY A 142 -2.27 -9.50 2.17
CA GLY A 142 -2.43 -8.11 1.76
C GLY A 142 -2.41 -7.87 0.24
N ALA A 143 -2.40 -6.59 -0.12
CA ALA A 143 -2.36 -6.12 -1.50
C ALA A 143 -1.40 -4.92 -1.62
N VAL A 144 -0.73 -4.82 -2.76
CA VAL A 144 0.23 -3.73 -3.04
C VAL A 144 -0.06 -3.14 -4.41
N ILE A 145 -0.09 -1.81 -4.50
CA ILE A 145 -0.01 -1.09 -5.77
C ILE A 145 1.28 -0.31 -5.86
N SER A 146 2.02 -0.57 -6.94
CA SER A 146 3.30 0.04 -7.26
C SER A 146 3.18 0.94 -8.48
N ILE A 147 3.43 2.22 -8.27
CA ILE A 147 3.50 3.23 -9.32
C ILE A 147 4.95 3.33 -9.79
N ARG A 148 5.16 3.10 -11.09
CA ARG A 148 6.47 3.12 -11.73
C ARG A 148 6.42 3.96 -12.99
N PHE A 149 7.44 4.79 -13.18
CA PHE A 149 7.65 5.50 -14.43
C PHE A 149 8.76 4.79 -15.21
N GLN A 150 8.43 4.12 -16.32
CA GLN A 150 9.44 3.67 -17.26
C GLN A 150 9.76 4.82 -18.21
N ARG A 151 11.04 5.26 -18.24
CA ARG A 151 11.53 6.06 -19.36
C ARG A 151 11.54 5.16 -20.60
N PRO A 152 11.02 5.59 -21.75
CA PRO A 152 11.15 4.81 -22.97
C PRO A 152 12.63 4.81 -23.34
N HIS A 153 13.31 3.68 -23.13
CA HIS A 153 14.52 3.39 -23.89
C HIS A 153 14.04 2.94 -25.28
N GLU A 154 14.71 3.43 -26.30
CA GLU A 154 14.37 3.31 -27.72
C GLU A 154 13.76 1.95 -28.11
N LEU A 155 12.64 2.02 -28.84
CA LEU A 155 11.92 0.93 -29.51
C LEU A 155 11.18 -0.08 -28.60
N GLN A 156 10.11 0.39 -27.96
CA GLN A 156 8.83 -0.34 -27.86
C GLN A 156 7.71 0.65 -27.54
N GLU A 157 6.65 0.66 -28.34
CA GLU A 157 5.48 1.54 -28.20
C GLU A 157 4.61 1.24 -26.96
N HIS A 158 5.15 1.13 -25.75
CA HIS A 158 4.34 0.94 -24.54
C HIS A 158 5.02 1.67 -23.38
N GLY A 159 4.52 2.81 -22.89
CA GLY A 159 3.29 2.90 -22.11
C GLY A 159 3.65 2.73 -20.63
N PHE A 160 3.35 3.72 -19.79
CA PHE A 160 3.60 3.66 -18.35
C PHE A 160 3.04 2.35 -17.76
N VAL A 161 3.87 1.61 -17.01
CA VAL A 161 3.46 0.35 -16.36
C VAL A 161 3.19 0.64 -14.89
N HIS A 162 1.94 0.53 -14.48
CA HIS A 162 1.59 0.39 -13.08
C HIS A 162 1.62 -1.09 -12.74
N GLU A 163 2.33 -1.46 -11.66
CA GLU A 163 2.37 -2.83 -11.21
C GLU A 163 1.40 -2.98 -10.04
N MET A 164 0.33 -3.72 -10.25
CA MET A 164 -0.57 -4.13 -9.19
C MET A 164 -0.15 -5.52 -8.75
N THR A 165 0.40 -5.62 -7.55
CA THR A 165 0.64 -6.92 -6.95
C THR A 165 -0.56 -7.23 -6.05
N ALA A 166 -1.46 -8.07 -6.54
CA ALA A 166 -2.44 -8.74 -5.69
C ALA A 166 -1.75 -9.95 -5.06
N GLY A 167 -0.90 -9.70 -4.07
CA GLY A 167 -0.09 -10.72 -3.43
C GLY A 167 -0.74 -11.25 -2.19
N GLY A 168 -1.67 -12.20 -2.33
CA GLY A 168 -1.84 -13.20 -1.28
C GLY A 168 -0.54 -14.00 -1.20
N PHE A 169 0.17 -13.89 -0.08
CA PHE A 169 1.24 -14.78 0.28
C PHE A 169 0.59 -16.10 0.70
N VAL A 170 0.32 -16.96 -0.30
CA VAL A 170 -0.27 -18.29 -0.11
C VAL A 170 0.70 -19.15 0.67
N ALA A 171 0.33 -19.63 1.85
CA ALA A 171 1.14 -20.58 2.61
C ALA A 171 1.11 -21.99 2.01
#